data_AF-A0AAW1I8E4-F1
#
_entry.id   AF-A0AAW1I8E4-F1
#
_cell.length_a   1.000
_cell.length_b   1.000
_cell.length_c   1.000
_cell.angle_alpha   90.00
_cell.angle_beta   90.00
_cell.angle_gamma   90.00
#
_symmetry.space_group_name_H-M   'P 1'
#
loop_
_entity.id
_entity.type
_entity.pdbx_description
1 polymer ?
#
loop_
_entity_poly.entity_id
_entity_poly.type
_entity_poly.pdbx_seq_one_letter_code
_entity_poly.pdbx_strand_id
1 'polypeptide(L)'
;MVTKEWLNNDTNLTGCTILSDDNIVKSVNEACPSDNDSDERNQDVNDTEPTHADAFTALDTALTWYERQAESCSTKLLLLKRLRDLVAAKRCSTIVQKKLVITFINIFLKNRE
;
A
#
# COMPACT_ATOMS: atom_id res chain seq x y z
N MET A 1 -15.27 5.92 38.28
CA MET A 1 -14.65 7.20 37.86
C MET A 1 -13.25 6.88 37.34
N VAL A 2 -13.13 6.51 36.07
CA VAL A 2 -11.87 6.03 35.44
C VAL A 2 -11.50 6.99 34.30
N THR A 3 -11.25 8.26 34.65
CA THR A 3 -10.90 9.28 33.65
C THR A 3 -9.57 9.95 33.95
N LYS A 4 -9.10 9.93 35.21
CA LYS A 4 -7.80 10.49 35.59
C LYS A 4 -6.62 9.55 35.29
N GLU A 5 -6.87 8.24 35.31
CA GLU A 5 -5.83 7.22 35.12
C GLU A 5 -5.39 7.10 33.65
N TRP A 6 -6.33 7.20 32.70
CA TRP A 6 -6.02 7.26 31.26
C TRP A 6 -5.20 8.50 30.90
N LEU A 7 -5.51 9.66 31.49
CA LEU A 7 -4.83 10.91 31.18
C LEU A 7 -3.37 10.93 31.69
N ASN A 8 -3.08 10.18 32.75
CA ASN A 8 -1.76 10.17 33.38
C ASN A 8 -0.84 9.06 32.86
N ASN A 9 -1.35 8.17 32.00
CA ASN A 9 -0.60 7.03 31.48
C ASN A 9 0.45 7.45 30.45
N ASP A 10 0.16 8.50 29.68
CA ASP A 10 1.09 9.03 28.67
C ASP A 10 2.35 9.64 29.30
N THR A 11 2.25 10.16 30.53
CA THR A 11 3.40 10.74 31.25
C THR A 11 4.37 9.71 31.83
N ASN A 12 3.96 8.44 31.94
CA ASN A 12 4.76 7.37 32.55
C ASN A 12 5.25 6.32 31.52
N LEU A 13 5.07 6.58 30.22
CA LEU A 13 5.61 5.72 29.16
C LEU A 13 7.13 5.85 29.10
N THR A 14 7.81 5.04 29.93
CA THR A 14 9.25 4.87 29.91
C THR A 14 9.66 4.29 28.55
N GLY A 15 10.28 5.10 27.70
CA GLY A 15 10.72 4.72 26.35
C GLY A 15 10.04 5.49 25.22
N CYS A 16 8.98 6.26 25.49
CA CYS A 16 8.40 7.17 24.51
C CYS A 16 9.02 8.55 24.66
N THR A 17 10.01 8.88 23.82
CA THR A 17 10.51 10.24 23.71
C THR A 17 9.56 11.06 22.84
N ILE A 18 9.18 12.25 23.32
CA ILE A 18 8.45 13.22 22.50
C ILE A 18 9.43 13.71 21.43
N LEU A 19 9.15 13.36 20.17
CA LEU A 19 9.95 13.81 19.04
C LEU A 19 9.47 15.20 18.60
N SER A 20 10.41 16.10 18.33
CA SER A 20 10.13 17.36 17.62
C SER A 20 9.74 17.08 16.17
N ASP A 21 9.00 17.99 15.54
CA ASP A 21 8.58 17.89 14.13
C ASP A 21 9.78 17.58 13.21
N ASP A 22 10.93 18.21 13.44
CA ASP A 22 12.17 17.99 12.67
C ASP A 22 12.69 16.55 12.80
N ASN A 23 12.57 15.94 13.98
CA ASN A 23 13.01 14.57 14.23
C ASN A 23 12.08 13.56 13.54
N ILE A 24 10.79 13.89 13.45
CA ILE A 24 9.80 13.06 12.75
C ILE A 24 10.11 13.07 11.25
N VAL A 25 10.31 14.24 10.65
CA VAL A 25 10.63 14.37 9.22
C VAL A 25 11.94 13.63 8.88
N LYS A 26 12.95 13.75 9.74
CA LYS A 26 14.23 13.06 9.56
C LYS A 26 14.07 11.54 9.60
N SER A 27 13.30 11.01 10.57
CA SER A 27 13.05 9.57 10.66
C SER A 27 12.28 9.01 9.46
N VAL A 28 11.34 9.78 8.89
CA VAL A 28 10.59 9.37 7.70
C VAL A 28 11.50 9.35 6.46
N ASN A 29 12.41 10.31 6.33
CA ASN A 29 13.35 10.36 5.22
C ASN A 29 14.45 9.30 5.32
N GLU A 30 14.94 8.99 6.53
CA GLU A 30 15.96 7.94 6.75
C GLU A 30 15.40 6.52 6.61
N ALA A 31 14.10 6.32 6.87
CA ALA A 31 13.45 5.02 6.72
C ALA A 31 13.15 4.65 5.26
N CYS A 32 13.45 5.53 4.30
CA CYS A 32 13.42 5.20 2.89
C CYS A 32 14.83 4.75 2.49
N PRO A 33 15.12 3.44 2.40
CA PRO A 33 16.35 3.02 1.76
C PRO A 33 16.33 3.56 0.33
N SER A 34 17.26 4.45 0.02
CA SER A 34 17.62 4.72 -1.36
C SER A 34 17.99 3.36 -1.96
N ASP A 35 17.22 2.90 -2.94
CA ASP A 35 17.53 1.73 -3.77
C ASP A 35 18.91 1.95 -4.39
N ASN A 36 19.93 1.49 -3.68
CA ASN A 36 21.26 1.32 -4.22
C ASN A 36 21.35 -0.16 -4.60
N ASP A 37 20.93 -0.41 -5.84
CA ASP A 37 21.25 -1.61 -6.59
C ASP A 37 22.77 -1.84 -6.58
N SER A 38 23.19 -3.00 -6.08
CA SER A 38 24.41 -3.67 -6.54
C SER A 38 24.44 -5.12 -6.03
N ASP A 39 24.00 -6.05 -6.87
CA ASP A 39 24.87 -6.99 -7.59
C ASP A 39 24.20 -8.36 -7.85
N GLU A 40 23.95 -8.56 -9.14
CA GLU A 40 24.16 -9.78 -9.92
C GLU A 40 23.74 -11.13 -9.32
N ARG A 41 22.55 -11.59 -9.72
CA ARG A 41 22.39 -12.98 -10.16
C ARG A 41 21.52 -13.06 -11.40
N ASN A 42 22.17 -13.48 -12.48
CA ASN A 42 21.60 -13.83 -13.78
C ASN A 42 20.35 -14.71 -13.66
N GLN A 43 19.19 -14.18 -14.03
CA GLN A 43 18.15 -14.96 -14.68
C GLN A 43 17.36 -14.01 -15.58
N ASP A 44 17.37 -14.31 -16.87
CA ASP A 44 16.50 -13.72 -17.89
C ASP A 44 15.03 -14.03 -17.55
N VAL A 45 14.50 -13.29 -16.59
CA VAL A 45 13.09 -13.19 -16.30
C VAL A 45 12.73 -11.81 -16.81
N ASN A 46 11.77 -11.72 -17.72
CA ASN A 46 11.20 -10.43 -18.09
C ASN A 46 10.71 -9.76 -16.79
N ASP A 47 11.52 -8.86 -16.24
CA ASP A 47 11.32 -8.19 -14.96
C ASP A 47 10.31 -7.05 -15.15
N THR A 48 9.19 -7.40 -15.79
CA THR A 48 8.07 -6.50 -15.96
C THR A 48 7.37 -6.44 -14.62
N GLU A 49 7.40 -5.27 -14.00
CA GLU A 49 6.65 -5.00 -12.78
C GLU A 49 5.20 -5.47 -12.96
N PRO A 50 4.69 -6.34 -12.07
CA PRO A 50 3.34 -6.89 -12.21
C PRO A 50 2.32 -5.76 -12.20
N THR A 51 1.43 -5.74 -13.19
CA THR A 51 0.42 -4.69 -13.27
C THR A 51 -0.56 -4.80 -12.10
N HIS A 52 -1.32 -3.74 -11.82
CA HIS A 52 -2.39 -3.82 -10.81
C HIS A 52 -3.42 -4.94 -11.09
N ALA A 53 -3.60 -5.34 -12.35
CA ALA A 53 -4.46 -6.48 -12.70
C ALA A 53 -3.82 -7.82 -12.34
N ASP A 54 -2.52 -7.97 -12.60
CA ASP A 54 -1.76 -9.18 -12.27
C ASP A 54 -1.67 -9.36 -10.75
N ALA A 55 -1.36 -8.28 -10.03
CA ALA A 55 -1.32 -8.26 -8.56
C ALA A 55 -2.68 -8.63 -7.95
N PHE A 56 -3.79 -8.12 -8.51
CA PHE A 56 -5.14 -8.47 -8.04
C PHE A 56 -5.42 -9.97 -8.23
N THR A 57 -5.11 -10.50 -9.42
CA THR A 57 -5.34 -11.91 -9.77
C THR A 57 -4.51 -12.85 -8.90
N ALA A 58 -3.25 -12.49 -8.63
CA ALA A 58 -2.36 -13.24 -7.75
C ALA A 58 -2.91 -13.27 -6.30
N LEU A 59 -3.35 -12.13 -5.77
CA LEU A 59 -3.90 -12.05 -4.42
C LEU A 59 -5.22 -12.82 -4.27
N ASP A 60 -6.09 -12.77 -5.28
CA ASP A 60 -7.35 -13.52 -5.27
C ASP A 60 -7.12 -15.04 -5.34
N THR A 61 -6.13 -15.46 -6.12
CA THR A 61 -5.68 -16.86 -6.19
C THR A 61 -5.10 -17.32 -4.85
N ALA A 62 -4.19 -16.53 -4.25
CA ALA A 62 -3.59 -16.81 -2.95
C ALA A 62 -4.66 -16.91 -1.85
N LEU A 63 -5.67 -16.05 -1.90
CA LEU A 63 -6.78 -16.06 -0.95
C LEU A 63 -7.63 -17.32 -1.06
N THR A 64 -8.01 -17.68 -2.28
CA THR A 64 -8.78 -18.91 -2.54
C THR A 64 -8.02 -20.17 -2.11
N TRP A 65 -6.70 -20.18 -2.32
CA TRP A 65 -5.84 -21.28 -1.89
C TRP A 65 -5.70 -21.33 -0.36
N TYR A 66 -5.50 -20.18 0.29
CA TYR A 66 -5.27 -20.09 1.73
C TYR A 66 -6.53 -20.42 2.54
N GLU A 67 -7.73 -20.11 2.03
CA GLU A 67 -9.01 -20.50 2.65
C GLU A 67 -9.19 -22.02 2.78
N ARG A 68 -8.49 -22.83 1.97
CA ARG A 68 -8.57 -24.30 1.99
C ARG A 68 -7.54 -24.97 2.89
N GLN A 69 -6.60 -24.20 3.46
CA GLN A 69 -5.54 -24.74 4.30
C GLN A 69 -6.06 -25.01 5.72
N ALA A 70 -5.54 -26.06 6.35
CA ALA A 70 -5.83 -26.37 7.76
C ALA A 70 -5.36 -25.25 8.71
N GLU A 71 -4.35 -24.49 8.30
CA GLU A 71 -3.79 -23.35 9.03
C GLU A 71 -4.50 -22.02 8.73
N SER A 72 -5.64 -22.06 8.03
CA SER A 72 -6.40 -20.87 7.73
C SER A 72 -6.84 -20.17 9.03
N CYS A 73 -6.43 -18.92 9.18
CA CYS A 73 -6.75 -18.10 10.34
C CYS A 73 -7.48 -16.83 9.87
N SER A 74 -8.55 -16.47 10.58
CA SER A 74 -9.37 -15.30 10.29
C SER A 74 -8.56 -14.01 10.18
N THR A 75 -7.57 -13.81 11.06
CA THR A 75 -6.70 -12.63 11.04
C THR A 75 -5.86 -12.55 9.77
N LYS A 76 -5.24 -13.67 9.35
CA LYS A 76 -4.42 -13.73 8.13
C LYS A 76 -5.28 -13.56 6.88
N LEU A 77 -6.47 -14.17 6.86
CA LEU A 77 -7.46 -13.99 5.78
C LEU A 77 -7.93 -12.54 5.66
N LEU A 78 -8.18 -11.87 6.78
CA LEU A 78 -8.57 -10.46 6.79
C LEU A 78 -7.47 -9.56 6.21
N LEU A 79 -6.21 -9.81 6.57
CA LEU A 79 -5.07 -9.06 6.02
C LEU A 79 -4.95 -9.25 4.50
N LEU A 80 -5.10 -10.49 4.03
CA LEU A 80 -5.03 -10.79 2.60
C LEU A 80 -6.19 -10.17 1.81
N LYS A 81 -7.40 -10.17 2.39
CA LYS A 81 -8.59 -9.47 1.84
C LYS A 81 -8.33 -7.97 1.71
N ARG A 82 -7.79 -7.33 2.75
CA ARG A 82 -7.43 -5.91 2.73
C ARG A 82 -6.41 -5.58 1.64
N LEU A 83 -5.38 -6.41 1.47
CA LEU A 83 -4.37 -6.21 0.44
C LEU A 83 -4.96 -6.31 -0.96
N ARG A 84 -5.81 -7.33 -1.21
CA ARG A 84 -6.54 -7.47 -2.48
C ARG A 84 -7.43 -6.26 -2.76
N ASP A 85 -8.18 -5.81 -1.76
CA ASP A 85 -9.10 -4.67 -1.89
C ASP A 85 -8.33 -3.35 -2.16
N LEU A 86 -7.15 -3.19 -1.56
CA LEU A 86 -6.25 -2.07 -1.84
C LEU A 86 -5.79 -2.06 -3.31
N VAL A 87 -5.39 -3.21 -3.84
CA VAL A 87 -5.01 -3.34 -5.25
C VAL A 87 -6.21 -3.09 -6.17
N ALA A 88 -7.40 -3.56 -5.81
CA ALA A 88 -8.64 -3.27 -6.55
C ALA A 88 -8.95 -1.77 -6.58
N ALA A 89 -8.79 -1.07 -5.45
CA ALA A 89 -9.00 0.37 -5.36
C ALA A 89 -7.98 1.15 -6.22
N LYS A 90 -6.71 0.74 -6.22
CA LYS A 90 -5.68 1.29 -7.11
C LYS A 90 -6.06 1.08 -8.58
N ARG A 91 -6.49 -0.11 -8.96
CA ARG A 91 -6.98 -0.41 -10.32
C ARG A 91 -8.13 0.50 -10.73
N CYS A 92 -9.14 0.68 -9.87
CA CYS A 92 -10.27 1.57 -10.14
C CYS A 92 -9.85 3.04 -10.27
N SER A 93 -8.93 3.50 -9.42
CA SER A 93 -8.41 4.87 -9.47
C SER A 93 -7.65 5.15 -10.78
N THR A 94 -6.80 4.22 -11.21
CA THR A 94 -6.08 4.33 -12.49
C THR A 94 -7.02 4.33 -13.69
N ILE A 95 -8.10 3.54 -13.66
CA ILE A 95 -9.13 3.53 -14.71
C ILE A 95 -9.88 4.86 -14.76
N VAL A 96 -10.28 5.40 -13.61
CA VAL A 96 -10.99 6.69 -13.54
C VAL A 96 -10.10 7.84 -14.05
N GLN A 97 -8.82 7.87 -13.66
CA GLN A 97 -7.87 8.86 -14.15
C GLN A 97 -7.71 8.81 -15.68
N LYS A 98 -7.50 7.62 -16.26
CA LYS A 98 -7.40 7.45 -17.73
C LYS A 98 -8.66 7.96 -18.45
N LYS A 99 -9.85 7.65 -17.92
CA LYS A 99 -11.13 8.07 -18.52
C LYS A 99 -11.31 9.59 -18.49
N LEU A 100 -10.94 10.25 -17.38
CA LEU A 100 -11.01 11.71 -17.28
C LEU A 100 -10.05 12.38 -18.26
N VAL A 101 -8.80 11.91 -18.34
CA VAL A 101 -7.80 12.46 -19.27
C VAL A 101 -8.27 12.37 -20.73
N ILE A 102 -8.78 11.20 -21.15
CA ILE A 102 -9.30 11.01 -22.51
C ILE A 102 -10.50 11.94 -22.78
N THR A 103 -11.39 12.09 -21.80
CA THR A 103 -12.57 12.96 -21.92
C THR A 103 -12.17 14.43 -22.05
N PHE A 104 -11.22 14.89 -21.25
CA PHE A 104 -10.67 16.24 -21.34
C PHE A 104 -9.98 16.51 -22.68
N ILE A 105 -9.15 15.57 -23.17
CA ILE A 105 -8.51 15.68 -24.48
C ILE A 105 -9.56 15.76 -25.60
N ASN A 106 -10.59 14.91 -25.56
CA ASN A 106 -11.65 14.92 -26.57
C ASN A 106 -12.47 16.23 -26.57
N ILE A 107 -12.78 16.77 -25.39
CA ILE A 107 -13.45 18.08 -25.27
C ILE A 107 -12.54 19.19 -25.81
N PHE A 108 -11.25 19.15 -25.48
CA PHE A 108 -10.29 20.16 -25.93
C PHE A 108 -10.07 20.13 -27.44
N LEU A 109 -9.96 18.93 -28.05
CA LEU A 109 -9.85 18.77 -29.50
C LEU A 109 -11.12 19.20 -30.22
N LYS A 110 -12.30 18.85 -29.69
CA LYS A 110 -13.60 19.22 -30.27
C LYS A 110 -13.90 20.71 -30.20
N ASN A 111 -13.32 21.44 -29.25
CA ASN A 111 -13.43 22.90 -29.15
C ASN A 111 -12.39 23.64 -30.01
N ARG A 112 -11.54 22.92 -30.76
CA ARG A 112 -10.49 23.49 -31.61
C ARG A 112 -10.78 23.39 -33.12
N GLU A 113 -11.87 22.72 -33.50
CA GLU A 113 -12.48 22.72 -34.83
C GLU A 113 -13.62 23.75 -34.90
#